data_AF-A0A9R1TLZ2-F1
#
_entry.id   AF-A0A9R1TLZ2-F1
#
_cell.length_a   1.000
_cell.length_b   1.000
_cell.length_c   1.000
_cell.angle_alpha   90.00
_cell.angle_beta   90.00
_cell.angle_gamma   90.00
#
_symmetry.space_group_name_H-M   'P 1'
#
loop_
_entity.id
_entity.type
_entity.pdbx_description
1 polymer ?
#
loop_
_entity_poly.entity_id
_entity_poly.type
_entity_poly.pdbx_seq_one_letter_code
_entity_poly.pdbx_strand_id
1 'polypeptide(L)'
;MNKKAIDHPPTLTSRSSPGVHEPSPKRRKLDGSNNSEMESWETELLSLRMRLSKSEATVTQLHRIRSEIEEMFEKEKELQQWQVKVDAEMIDQLHKALDEATTNADNALEAKKSAESQVIQMKARMEEEISILSIENARLKNEISSESDNKLAEKLKMAELRIIELEEKLEDKMISQMEFNLLNVELEQTTKQQLKLEETSALEKKNLATRVQELEKQSKSFKNIIANLSEVFKEIGVFKQDKLETAEAVKDQEIVLEETGDSSALKIAELRSKIRENLALACVNEICHESSQINDREEFLSKVSNHSSPGDEPEDVNEGLTVEESPVKSLQMMAGDYHILVSDQKFFGIDWENEYIYEEDKYNCSSCEKSEADRMRIEDHVWNVHFRGYFECPTCLDEDSPCSLAYRDDIIRHIETFHPYLI
;
A
#
# COMPACT_ATOMS: atom_id res chain seq x y z
N MET A 1 -4.60 19.24 -22.72
CA MET A 1 -5.47 19.89 -23.73
C MET A 1 -5.12 19.37 -25.12
N ASN A 2 -5.80 18.34 -25.61
CA ASN A 2 -5.71 17.91 -27.01
C ASN A 2 -7.10 17.42 -27.44
N LYS A 3 -7.77 18.19 -28.30
CA LYS A 3 -9.09 17.88 -28.85
C LYS A 3 -8.90 16.86 -29.99
N LYS A 4 -9.30 15.61 -29.77
CA LYS A 4 -9.41 14.61 -30.84
C LYS A 4 -10.78 14.75 -31.51
N ALA A 5 -10.76 14.91 -32.83
CA ALA A 5 -11.94 15.01 -33.69
C ALA A 5 -12.72 13.69 -33.70
N ILE A 6 -14.04 13.79 -33.61
CA ILE A 6 -15.00 12.69 -33.73
C ILE A 6 -15.46 12.69 -35.19
N ASP A 7 -15.07 11.68 -35.95
CA ASP A 7 -15.59 11.43 -37.30
C ASP A 7 -16.94 10.69 -37.21
N HIS A 8 -17.97 11.27 -37.81
CA HIS A 8 -19.30 10.65 -37.95
C HIS A 8 -19.38 9.79 -39.23
N PRO A 9 -20.04 8.61 -39.20
CA PRO A 9 -20.27 7.81 -40.39
C PRO A 9 -21.44 8.35 -41.25
N PRO A 10 -21.46 8.07 -42.58
CA PRO A 10 -22.43 8.64 -43.49
C PRO A 10 -23.81 7.97 -43.41
N THR A 11 -24.83 8.83 -43.39
CA THR A 11 -26.25 8.53 -43.41
C THR A 11 -26.67 7.92 -44.75
N LEU A 12 -27.19 6.69 -44.74
CA LEU A 12 -27.83 6.06 -45.89
C LEU A 12 -29.20 6.70 -46.14
N THR A 13 -29.35 7.32 -47.30
CA THR A 13 -30.61 7.90 -47.78
C THR A 13 -31.51 6.81 -48.36
N SER A 14 -32.68 6.67 -47.75
CA SER A 14 -33.83 5.97 -48.30
C SER A 14 -34.36 6.69 -49.56
N ARG A 15 -34.63 5.95 -50.64
CA ARG A 15 -35.47 6.45 -51.73
C ARG A 15 -36.47 5.40 -52.19
N SER A 16 -37.71 5.85 -52.23
CA SER A 16 -38.95 5.09 -52.37
C SER A 16 -39.34 4.84 -53.84
N SER A 17 -39.81 3.61 -54.12
CA SER A 17 -41.10 3.29 -54.81
C SER A 17 -41.28 3.68 -56.30
N PRO A 18 -42.43 3.37 -56.95
CA PRO A 18 -42.73 2.10 -57.65
C PRO A 18 -43.02 2.30 -59.16
N GLY A 19 -42.84 1.25 -59.97
CA GLY A 19 -43.15 1.27 -61.41
C GLY A 19 -43.93 0.04 -61.85
N VAL A 20 -45.15 0.26 -62.33
CA VAL A 20 -46.15 -0.71 -62.79
C VAL A 20 -46.13 -0.83 -64.32
N HIS A 21 -46.55 -2.00 -64.84
CA HIS A 21 -46.91 -2.37 -66.24
C HIS A 21 -45.73 -2.81 -67.13
N GLU A 22 -45.78 -3.86 -67.96
CA GLU A 22 -46.86 -4.53 -68.72
C GLU A 22 -46.37 -5.91 -69.27
N PRO A 23 -47.06 -6.69 -70.16
CA PRO A 23 -47.25 -8.13 -69.98
C PRO A 23 -46.44 -9.05 -70.95
N SER A 24 -46.42 -10.32 -70.55
CA SER A 24 -46.07 -11.58 -71.22
C SER A 24 -45.63 -11.62 -72.70
N PRO A 25 -44.71 -12.55 -73.00
CA PRO A 25 -44.96 -13.53 -74.06
C PRO A 25 -44.91 -14.98 -73.55
N LYS A 26 -45.98 -15.72 -73.88
CA LYS A 26 -46.15 -17.17 -73.68
C LYS A 26 -44.91 -17.95 -74.14
N ARG A 27 -44.21 -18.61 -73.21
CA ARG A 27 -43.25 -19.67 -73.51
C ARG A 27 -43.81 -21.05 -73.15
N ARG A 28 -43.47 -21.98 -74.04
CA ARG A 28 -43.91 -23.37 -74.13
C ARG A 28 -43.66 -24.14 -72.84
N LYS A 29 -44.64 -24.97 -72.45
CA LYS A 29 -44.50 -26.00 -71.42
C LYS A 29 -43.42 -27.00 -71.84
N LEU A 30 -42.30 -26.97 -71.12
CA LEU A 30 -41.34 -28.06 -71.03
C LEU A 30 -41.72 -28.81 -69.76
N ASP A 31 -42.31 -29.98 -69.94
CA ASP A 31 -42.75 -30.84 -68.85
C ASP A 31 -41.53 -31.47 -68.15
N GLY A 32 -41.43 -31.21 -66.85
CA GLY A 32 -41.19 -32.23 -65.83
C GLY A 32 -39.87 -32.98 -65.84
N SER A 33 -38.73 -32.31 -65.55
CA SER A 33 -37.58 -33.00 -64.95
C SER A 33 -36.55 -32.13 -64.19
N ASN A 34 -36.79 -30.83 -63.97
CA ASN A 34 -35.78 -29.91 -63.40
C ASN A 34 -36.08 -29.34 -62.01
N ASN A 35 -37.22 -29.66 -61.38
CA ASN A 35 -37.56 -29.09 -60.06
C ASN A 35 -36.64 -29.58 -58.92
N SER A 36 -36.10 -30.80 -59.04
CA SER A 36 -35.22 -31.38 -58.01
C SER A 36 -33.86 -30.67 -57.93
N GLU A 37 -33.33 -30.17 -59.05
CA GLU A 37 -32.05 -29.44 -59.04
C GLU A 37 -32.23 -28.06 -58.37
N MET A 38 -33.37 -27.40 -58.59
CA MET A 38 -33.67 -26.10 -58.01
C MET A 38 -33.76 -26.15 -56.48
N GLU A 39 -34.42 -27.16 -55.92
CA GLU A 39 -34.51 -27.36 -54.47
C GLU A 39 -33.11 -27.63 -53.85
N SER A 40 -32.24 -28.36 -54.56
CA SER A 40 -30.85 -28.58 -54.13
C SER A 40 -30.08 -27.26 -54.00
N TRP A 41 -30.13 -26.39 -55.00
CA TRP A 41 -29.44 -25.09 -54.97
C TRP A 41 -29.96 -24.16 -53.86
N GLU A 42 -31.26 -24.20 -53.55
CA GLU A 42 -31.84 -23.43 -52.46
C GLU A 42 -31.31 -23.89 -51.09
N THR A 43 -31.23 -25.20 -50.87
CA THR A 43 -30.66 -25.74 -49.62
C THR A 43 -29.18 -25.43 -49.47
N GLU A 44 -28.41 -25.52 -50.55
CA GLU A 44 -26.98 -25.17 -50.55
C GLU A 44 -26.78 -23.67 -50.30
N LEU A 45 -27.57 -22.80 -50.93
CA LEU A 45 -27.53 -21.36 -50.72
C LEU A 45 -27.86 -20.98 -49.27
N LEU A 46 -28.87 -21.62 -48.67
CA LEU A 46 -29.21 -21.42 -47.26
C LEU A 46 -28.08 -21.90 -46.33
N SER A 47 -27.48 -23.06 -46.62
CA SER A 47 -26.32 -23.57 -45.88
C SER A 47 -25.14 -22.60 -45.94
N LEU A 48 -24.80 -22.09 -47.14
CA LEU A 48 -23.76 -21.09 -47.33
C LEU A 48 -24.06 -19.79 -46.61
N ARG A 49 -25.32 -19.31 -46.65
CA ARG A 49 -25.75 -18.11 -45.91
C ARG A 49 -25.61 -18.30 -44.39
N MET A 50 -26.03 -19.45 -43.85
CA MET A 50 -25.86 -19.74 -42.42
C MET A 50 -24.38 -19.81 -42.03
N ARG A 51 -23.54 -20.45 -42.85
CA ARG A 51 -22.08 -20.50 -42.63
C ARG A 51 -21.46 -19.11 -42.66
N LEU A 52 -21.86 -18.28 -43.63
CA LEU A 52 -21.38 -16.91 -43.74
C LEU A 52 -21.79 -16.08 -42.51
N SER A 53 -23.06 -16.14 -42.11
CA SER A 53 -23.57 -15.45 -40.92
C SER A 53 -22.86 -15.90 -39.64
N LYS A 54 -22.58 -17.20 -39.48
CA LYS A 54 -21.79 -17.71 -38.36
C LYS A 54 -20.35 -17.18 -38.39
N SER A 55 -19.70 -17.19 -39.56
CA SER A 55 -18.34 -16.66 -39.70
C SER A 55 -18.26 -15.17 -39.40
N GLU A 56 -19.26 -14.40 -39.81
CA GLU A 56 -19.37 -12.96 -39.54
C GLU A 56 -19.51 -12.69 -38.04
N ALA A 57 -20.39 -13.42 -37.34
CA ALA A 57 -20.53 -13.31 -35.89
C ALA A 57 -19.23 -13.66 -35.14
N THR A 58 -18.52 -14.72 -35.57
CA THR A 58 -17.22 -15.08 -35.00
C THR A 58 -16.18 -13.97 -35.21
N VAL A 59 -16.14 -13.36 -36.41
CA VAL A 59 -15.22 -12.25 -36.70
C VAL A 59 -15.54 -11.03 -35.84
N THR A 60 -16.82 -10.69 -35.65
CA THR A 60 -17.23 -9.61 -34.74
C THR A 60 -16.81 -9.89 -33.30
N GLN A 61 -16.98 -11.13 -32.82
CA GLN A 61 -16.53 -11.52 -31.48
C GLN A 61 -15.01 -11.42 -31.32
N LEU A 62 -14.24 -11.88 -32.32
CA LEU A 62 -12.78 -11.76 -32.31
C LEU A 62 -12.32 -10.29 -32.32
N HIS A 63 -13.00 -9.42 -33.07
CA HIS A 63 -12.73 -7.98 -33.03
C HIS A 63 -12.99 -7.38 -31.65
N ARG A 64 -14.09 -7.77 -31.00
CA ARG A 64 -14.39 -7.33 -29.63
C ARG A 64 -13.30 -7.77 -28.64
N ILE A 65 -12.93 -9.05 -28.65
CA ILE A 65 -11.86 -9.58 -27.79
C ILE A 65 -10.54 -8.86 -28.05
N ARG A 66 -10.20 -8.61 -29.33
CA ARG A 66 -8.99 -7.86 -29.69
C ARG A 66 -9.01 -6.45 -29.12
N SER A 67 -10.14 -5.73 -29.21
CA SER A 67 -10.26 -4.39 -28.63
C SER A 67 -10.15 -4.40 -27.10
N GLU A 68 -10.73 -5.39 -26.42
CA GLU A 68 -10.60 -5.56 -24.96
C GLU A 68 -9.13 -5.83 -24.56
N ILE A 69 -8.40 -6.64 -25.33
CA ILE A 69 -6.96 -6.89 -25.12
C ILE A 69 -6.13 -5.62 -25.35
N GLU A 70 -6.40 -4.87 -26.42
CA GLU A 70 -5.71 -3.61 -26.72
C GLU A 70 -5.94 -2.56 -25.61
N GLU A 71 -7.15 -2.48 -25.05
CA GLU A 71 -7.46 -1.62 -23.90
C GLU A 71 -6.69 -2.05 -22.63
N MET A 72 -6.63 -3.35 -22.33
CA MET A 72 -5.86 -3.86 -21.19
C MET A 72 -4.38 -3.54 -21.32
N PHE A 73 -3.78 -3.70 -22.50
CA PHE A 73 -2.37 -3.37 -22.73
C PHE A 73 -2.08 -1.88 -22.56
N GLU A 74 -2.99 -0.99 -22.97
CA GLU A 74 -2.78 0.44 -22.77
C GLU A 74 -2.87 0.81 -21.27
N LYS A 75 -3.81 0.22 -20.51
CA LYS A 75 -3.88 0.40 -19.04
C LYS A 75 -2.62 -0.13 -18.34
N GLU A 76 -2.12 -1.29 -18.72
CA GLU A 76 -0.88 -1.86 -18.16
C GLU A 76 0.32 -0.94 -18.44
N LYS A 77 0.41 -0.40 -19.66
CA LYS A 77 1.44 0.56 -20.04
C LYS A 77 1.37 1.86 -19.24
N GLU A 78 0.17 2.40 -19.00
CA GLU A 78 -0.02 3.59 -18.15
C GLU A 78 0.42 3.32 -16.70
N LEU A 79 0.06 2.17 -16.13
CA LEU A 79 0.49 1.76 -14.80
C LEU A 79 2.02 1.60 -14.71
N GLN A 80 2.64 0.97 -15.71
CA GLN A 80 4.10 0.83 -15.75
C GLN A 80 4.80 2.19 -15.88
N GLN A 81 4.26 3.12 -16.68
CA GLN A 81 4.79 4.49 -16.77
C GLN A 81 4.69 5.24 -15.44
N TRP A 82 3.57 5.10 -14.74
CA TRP A 82 3.40 5.67 -13.41
C TRP A 82 4.40 5.10 -12.41
N GLN A 83 4.59 3.78 -12.40
CA GLN A 83 5.58 3.12 -11.55
C GLN A 83 7.01 3.63 -11.81
N VAL A 84 7.42 3.71 -13.08
CA VAL A 84 8.73 4.26 -13.47
C VAL A 84 8.91 5.70 -12.97
N LYS A 85 7.84 6.50 -13.00
CA LYS A 85 7.87 7.88 -12.50
C LYS A 85 8.05 7.93 -10.98
N VAL A 86 7.30 7.13 -10.24
CA VAL A 86 7.42 7.04 -8.77
C VAL A 86 8.81 6.55 -8.37
N ASP A 87 9.34 5.54 -9.05
CA ASP A 87 10.67 5.01 -8.79
C ASP A 87 11.76 6.05 -9.09
N ALA A 88 11.62 6.83 -10.15
CA ALA A 88 12.54 7.92 -10.48
C ALA A 88 12.53 9.01 -9.41
N GLU A 89 11.35 9.45 -8.95
CA GLU A 89 11.21 10.44 -7.88
C GLU A 89 11.81 9.93 -6.55
N MET A 90 11.63 8.64 -6.24
CA MET A 90 12.23 8.01 -5.06
C MET A 90 13.76 7.93 -5.16
N ILE A 91 14.31 7.58 -6.32
CA ILE A 91 15.76 7.58 -6.56
C ILE A 91 16.34 8.98 -6.38
N ASP A 92 15.67 10.02 -6.88
CA ASP A 92 16.10 11.41 -6.71
C ASP A 92 16.10 11.85 -5.24
N GLN A 93 15.07 11.45 -4.47
CA GLN A 93 15.02 11.71 -3.03
C GLN A 93 16.16 11.01 -2.27
N LEU A 94 16.46 9.75 -2.62
CA LEU A 94 17.56 9.00 -2.01
C LEU A 94 18.92 9.61 -2.34
N HIS A 95 19.13 10.08 -3.58
CA HIS A 95 20.35 10.81 -3.93
C HIS A 95 20.50 12.10 -3.14
N LYS A 96 19.43 12.89 -3.01
CA LYS A 96 19.45 14.13 -2.21
C LYS A 96 19.80 13.84 -0.74
N ALA A 97 19.20 12.82 -0.14
CA ALA A 97 19.50 12.41 1.24
C ALA A 97 20.95 11.92 1.40
N LEU A 98 21.49 11.21 0.40
CA LEU A 98 22.89 10.78 0.40
C LEU A 98 23.86 11.95 0.31
N ASP A 99 23.56 12.95 -0.53
CA ASP A 99 24.38 14.16 -0.67
C ASP A 99 24.36 15.01 0.61
N GLU A 100 23.20 15.15 1.25
CA GLU A 100 23.05 15.81 2.56
C GLU A 100 23.84 15.07 3.65
N ALA A 101 23.74 13.73 3.71
CA ALA A 101 24.47 12.93 4.67
C ALA A 101 26.00 13.03 4.47
N THR A 102 26.46 13.03 3.21
CA THR A 102 27.89 13.17 2.87
C THR A 102 28.40 14.55 3.27
N THR A 103 27.65 15.61 2.95
CA THR A 103 27.99 16.99 3.34
C THR A 103 28.07 17.16 4.86
N ASN A 104 27.11 16.56 5.58
CA ASN A 104 27.10 16.58 7.05
C ASN A 104 28.29 15.82 7.66
N ALA A 105 28.66 14.68 7.08
CA ALA A 105 29.83 13.92 7.52
C ALA A 105 31.14 14.70 7.31
N ASP A 106 31.29 15.38 6.16
CA ASP A 106 32.44 16.22 5.86
C ASP A 106 32.54 17.40 6.84
N ASN A 107 31.41 18.07 7.10
CA ASN A 107 31.34 19.17 8.08
C ASN A 107 31.72 18.70 9.50
N ALA A 108 31.23 17.53 9.93
CA ALA A 108 31.56 16.96 11.23
C ALA A 108 33.05 16.58 11.33
N LEU A 109 33.62 16.05 10.25
CA LEU A 109 35.03 15.69 10.19
C LEU A 109 35.93 16.93 10.24
N GLU A 110 35.53 18.03 9.58
CA GLU A 110 36.26 19.30 9.65
C GLU A 110 36.15 19.96 11.03
N ALA A 111 34.95 19.94 11.63
CA ALA A 111 34.75 20.42 13.00
C ALA A 111 35.61 19.64 14.01
N LYS A 112 35.70 18.31 13.85
CA LYS A 112 36.56 17.44 14.67
C LYS A 112 38.05 17.82 14.52
N LYS A 113 38.56 17.97 13.29
CA LYS A 113 39.95 18.38 13.06
C LYS A 113 40.26 19.73 13.68
N SER A 114 39.34 20.69 13.57
CA SER A 114 39.46 22.01 14.19
C SER A 114 39.56 21.90 15.72
N ALA A 115 38.67 21.13 16.34
CA ALA A 115 38.69 20.88 17.79
C ALA A 115 39.98 20.18 18.24
N GLU A 116 40.43 19.15 17.53
CA GLU A 116 41.70 18.46 17.81
C GLU A 116 42.90 19.41 17.73
N SER A 117 42.94 20.30 16.73
CA SER A 117 43.98 21.32 16.59
C SER A 117 43.99 22.29 17.77
N GLN A 118 42.82 22.76 18.21
CA GLN A 118 42.69 23.66 19.37
C GLN A 118 43.15 22.98 20.67
N VAL A 119 42.80 21.71 20.88
CA VAL A 119 43.24 20.94 22.06
C VAL A 119 44.76 20.77 22.06
N ILE A 120 45.37 20.45 20.91
CA ILE A 120 46.83 20.35 20.80
C ILE A 120 47.50 21.70 21.11
N GLN A 121 46.96 22.80 20.59
CA GLN A 121 47.47 24.15 20.84
C GLN A 121 47.36 24.53 22.33
N MET A 122 46.21 24.28 22.95
CA MET A 122 45.97 24.55 24.36
C MET A 122 46.91 23.74 25.25
N LYS A 123 47.10 22.45 24.93
CA LYS A 123 48.06 21.58 25.64
C LYS A 123 49.48 22.13 25.57
N ALA A 124 49.94 22.53 24.38
CA ALA A 124 51.28 23.11 24.22
C ALA A 124 51.46 24.39 25.06
N ARG A 125 50.44 25.27 25.10
CA ARG A 125 50.45 26.47 25.93
C ARG A 125 50.52 26.16 27.42
N MET A 126 49.75 25.17 27.89
CA MET A 126 49.78 24.76 29.29
C MET A 126 51.12 24.15 29.70
N GLU A 127 51.73 23.33 28.85
CA GLU A 127 53.06 22.76 29.10
C GLU A 127 54.14 23.84 29.19
N GLU A 128 54.08 24.86 28.33
CA GLU A 128 54.95 26.04 28.39
C GLU A 128 54.77 26.81 29.70
N GLU A 129 53.53 27.09 30.11
CA GLU A 129 53.26 27.82 31.36
C GLU A 129 53.71 27.03 32.60
N ILE A 130 53.50 25.71 32.63
CA ILE A 130 54.00 24.84 33.70
C ILE A 130 55.54 24.92 33.78
N SER A 131 56.22 24.95 32.64
CA SER A 131 57.68 25.08 32.58
C SER A 131 58.15 26.43 33.16
N ILE A 132 57.50 27.53 32.76
CA ILE A 132 57.79 28.89 33.27
C ILE A 132 57.59 28.93 34.79
N LEU A 133 56.46 28.45 35.30
CA LEU A 133 56.15 28.43 36.72
C LEU A 133 57.13 27.56 37.52
N SER A 134 57.62 26.47 36.94
CA SER A 134 58.62 25.59 37.56
C SER A 134 59.97 26.30 37.73
N ILE A 135 60.42 27.03 36.70
CA ILE A 135 61.64 27.85 36.75
C ILE A 135 61.51 28.94 37.81
N GLU A 136 60.37 29.63 37.84
CA GLU A 136 60.12 30.72 38.78
C GLU A 136 60.06 30.23 40.24
N ASN A 137 59.40 29.10 40.49
CA ASN A 137 59.40 28.46 41.81
C ASN A 137 60.82 28.10 42.28
N ALA A 138 61.67 27.60 41.39
CA ALA A 138 63.06 27.31 41.71
C ALA A 138 63.86 28.59 42.06
N ARG A 139 63.62 29.69 41.33
CA ARG A 139 64.22 31.01 41.59
C ARG A 139 63.82 31.54 42.96
N LEU A 140 62.51 31.59 43.25
CA LEU A 140 61.97 32.07 44.52
C LEU A 140 62.48 31.25 45.71
N LYS A 141 62.57 29.92 45.56
CA LYS A 141 63.12 29.04 46.60
C LYS A 141 64.56 29.38 46.98
N ASN A 142 65.38 29.78 46.01
CA ASN A 142 66.76 30.19 46.26
C ASN A 142 66.84 31.55 46.97
N GLU A 143 65.97 32.51 46.61
CA GLU A 143 65.89 33.83 47.25
C GLU A 143 65.39 33.75 48.69
N ILE A 144 64.51 32.78 49.01
CA ILE A 144 64.01 32.58 50.38
C ILE A 144 65.14 32.18 51.33
N SER A 145 66.14 31.44 50.87
CA SER A 145 67.22 30.89 51.70
C SER A 145 68.28 31.91 52.15
N SER A 146 68.28 33.17 51.67
CA SER A 146 69.44 34.06 51.78
C SER A 146 69.35 35.28 52.70
N GLU A 147 68.24 35.64 53.37
CA GLU A 147 68.17 37.01 53.95
C GLU A 147 67.32 37.31 55.19
N SER A 148 67.76 38.38 55.88
CA SER A 148 67.33 38.96 57.17
C SER A 148 66.04 39.81 57.14
N ASP A 149 65.58 40.17 58.33
CA ASP A 149 64.20 40.52 58.72
C ASP A 149 63.50 41.68 57.98
N ASN A 150 64.20 42.59 57.29
CA ASN A 150 63.53 43.58 56.42
C ASN A 150 63.07 42.98 55.08
N LYS A 151 63.71 41.91 54.61
CA LYS A 151 63.27 41.15 53.42
C LYS A 151 62.07 40.26 53.69
N LEU A 152 61.76 40.01 54.96
CA LEU A 152 60.60 39.20 55.33
C LEU A 152 59.29 39.90 54.93
N ALA A 153 59.23 41.23 55.07
CA ALA A 153 58.03 42.01 54.72
C ALA A 153 57.77 42.05 53.21
N GLU A 154 58.82 42.20 52.38
CA GLU A 154 58.69 42.12 50.92
C GLU A 154 58.33 40.71 50.45
N LYS A 155 58.92 39.67 51.06
CA LYS A 155 58.56 38.27 50.78
C LYS A 155 57.11 37.96 51.16
N LEU A 156 56.61 38.56 52.24
CA LEU A 156 55.23 38.39 52.66
C LEU A 156 54.26 39.02 51.64
N LYS A 157 54.55 40.25 51.16
CA LYS A 157 53.78 40.85 50.05
C LYS A 157 53.84 40.04 48.76
N MET A 158 55.00 39.49 48.42
CA MET A 158 55.16 38.66 47.22
C MET A 158 54.39 37.34 47.36
N ALA A 159 54.38 36.75 48.57
CA ALA A 159 53.58 35.58 48.87
C ALA A 159 52.07 35.88 48.80
N GLU A 160 51.62 37.04 49.30
CA GLU A 160 50.22 37.48 49.17
C GLU A 160 49.80 37.63 47.70
N LEU A 161 50.61 38.28 46.86
CA LEU A 161 50.33 38.37 45.42
C LEU A 161 50.30 37.01 44.74
N ARG A 162 51.20 36.09 45.14
CA ARG A 162 51.23 34.74 44.60
C ARG A 162 50.01 33.92 45.02
N ILE A 163 49.50 34.13 46.23
CA ILE A 163 48.25 33.51 46.68
C ILE A 163 47.10 33.96 45.79
N ILE A 164 46.98 35.26 45.52
CA ILE A 164 45.92 35.80 44.65
C ILE A 164 46.01 35.20 43.23
N GLU A 165 47.21 35.13 42.64
CA GLU A 165 47.38 34.52 41.31
C GLU A 165 47.00 33.02 41.28
N LEU A 166 47.30 32.29 42.37
CA LEU A 166 46.93 30.89 42.49
C LEU A 166 45.42 30.69 42.71
N GLU A 167 44.77 31.62 43.42
CA GLU A 167 43.32 31.64 43.58
C GLU A 167 42.62 31.90 42.24
N GLU A 168 43.06 32.89 41.45
CA GLU A 168 42.54 33.13 40.08
C GLU A 168 42.71 31.89 39.18
N LYS A 169 43.89 31.27 39.20
CA LYS A 169 44.13 30.03 38.42
C LYS A 169 43.29 28.84 38.89
N LEU A 170 42.93 28.79 40.17
CA LEU A 170 42.04 27.76 40.70
C LEU A 170 40.61 27.99 40.20
N GLU A 171 40.17 29.25 40.20
CA GLU A 171 38.84 29.65 39.72
C GLU A 171 38.68 29.37 38.23
N ASP A 172 39.66 29.71 37.39
CA ASP A 172 39.68 29.39 35.96
C ASP A 172 39.55 27.88 35.71
N LYS A 173 40.29 27.05 36.46
CA LYS A 173 40.18 25.59 36.35
C LYS A 173 38.82 25.07 36.77
N MET A 174 38.19 25.68 37.77
CA MET A 174 36.85 25.33 38.22
C MET A 174 35.81 25.65 37.14
N ILE A 175 35.94 26.80 36.46
CA ILE A 175 35.11 27.18 35.32
C ILE A 175 35.28 26.17 34.18
N SER A 176 36.52 25.86 33.77
CA SER A 176 36.76 24.87 32.70
C SER A 176 36.23 23.48 33.05
N GLN A 177 36.31 23.07 34.32
CA GLN A 177 35.73 21.80 34.77
C GLN A 177 34.20 21.82 34.70
N MET A 178 33.56 22.94 35.03
CA MET A 178 32.11 23.09 34.92
C MET A 178 31.65 23.06 33.45
N GLU A 179 32.37 23.71 32.55
CA GLU A 179 32.12 23.66 31.09
C GLU A 179 32.28 22.24 30.54
N PHE A 180 33.33 21.51 30.97
CA PHE A 180 33.53 20.12 30.58
C PHE A 180 32.35 19.24 31.03
N ASN A 181 31.88 19.41 32.27
CA ASN A 181 30.72 18.66 32.75
C ASN A 181 29.45 18.99 31.97
N LEU A 182 29.24 20.27 31.59
CA LEU A 182 28.10 20.68 30.78
C LEU A 182 28.13 20.02 29.39
N LEU A 183 29.28 20.04 28.71
CA LEU A 183 29.47 19.36 27.42
C LEU A 183 29.22 17.86 27.52
N ASN A 184 29.58 17.23 28.64
CA ASN A 184 29.36 15.81 28.86
C ASN A 184 27.86 15.48 28.98
N VAL A 185 27.08 16.35 29.64
CA VAL A 185 25.61 16.22 29.71
C VAL A 185 24.96 16.40 28.34
N GLU A 186 25.41 17.37 27.54
CA GLU A 186 24.93 17.56 26.16
C GLU A 186 25.24 16.35 25.27
N LEU A 187 26.43 15.75 25.43
CA LEU A 187 26.81 14.52 24.74
C LEU A 187 25.91 13.33 25.14
N GLU A 188 25.61 13.16 26.43
CA GLU A 188 24.67 12.14 26.90
C GLU A 188 23.24 12.37 26.37
N GLN A 189 22.80 13.63 26.28
CA GLN A 189 21.49 13.96 25.74
C GLN A 189 21.39 13.67 24.23
N THR A 190 22.41 14.05 23.46
CA THR A 190 22.44 13.82 22.00
C THR A 190 22.55 12.34 21.66
N THR A 191 23.36 11.56 22.38
CA THR A 191 23.43 10.10 22.24
C THR A 191 22.09 9.43 22.56
N LYS A 192 21.37 9.89 23.59
CA LYS A 192 20.01 9.41 23.90
C LYS A 192 19.01 9.73 22.79
N GLN A 193 19.10 10.91 22.16
CA GLN A 193 18.26 11.26 21.01
C GLN A 193 18.57 10.39 19.79
N GLN A 194 19.85 10.11 19.53
CA GLN A 194 20.28 9.23 18.44
C GLN A 194 19.72 7.81 18.60
N LEU A 195 19.79 7.23 19.80
CA LEU A 195 19.24 5.91 20.08
C LEU A 195 17.72 5.85 19.84
N LYS A 196 16.97 6.88 20.23
CA LYS A 196 15.52 6.96 19.96
C LYS A 196 15.22 6.99 18.45
N LEU A 197 16.03 7.70 17.69
CA LEU A 197 15.85 7.82 16.24
C LEU A 197 16.20 6.50 15.51
N GLU A 198 17.20 5.78 16.02
CA GLU A 198 17.55 4.43 15.54
C GLU A 198 16.43 3.42 15.86
N GLU A 199 15.83 3.51 17.05
CA GLU A 199 14.69 2.68 17.45
C GLU A 199 13.46 2.91 16.56
N THR A 200 13.11 4.18 16.25
CA THR A 200 12.01 4.48 15.32
C THR A 200 12.30 4.00 13.91
N SER A 201 13.54 4.16 13.42
CA SER A 201 13.94 3.64 12.10
C SER A 201 13.88 2.12 12.03
N ALA A 202 14.28 1.42 13.10
CA ALA A 202 14.19 -0.04 13.18
C ALA A 202 12.72 -0.50 13.16
N LEU A 203 11.82 0.21 13.85
CA LEU A 203 10.39 -0.07 13.84
C LEU A 203 9.76 0.13 12.45
N GLU A 204 10.10 1.23 11.77
CA GLU A 204 9.66 1.49 10.39
C GLU A 204 10.14 0.40 9.42
N LYS A 205 11.40 -0.01 9.51
CA LYS A 205 11.95 -1.13 8.70
C LYS A 205 11.20 -2.43 8.96
N LYS A 206 10.84 -2.71 10.22
CA LYS A 206 10.04 -3.89 10.58
C LYS A 206 8.64 -3.82 9.97
N ASN A 207 7.98 -2.67 10.03
CA ASN A 207 6.66 -2.47 9.44
C ASN A 207 6.70 -2.63 7.90
N LEU A 208 7.69 -2.03 7.24
CA LEU A 208 7.92 -2.21 5.81
C LEU A 208 8.16 -3.68 5.44
N ALA A 209 8.98 -4.41 6.22
CA ALA A 209 9.22 -5.83 5.99
C ALA A 209 7.93 -6.66 6.08
N THR A 210 7.06 -6.38 7.06
CA THR A 210 5.76 -7.07 7.17
C THR A 210 4.83 -6.75 5.99
N ARG A 211 4.84 -5.50 5.50
CA ARG A 211 4.05 -5.09 4.35
C ARG A 211 4.51 -5.76 3.05
N VAL A 212 5.83 -5.86 2.84
CA VAL A 212 6.41 -6.57 1.70
C VAL A 212 6.02 -8.04 1.73
N GLN A 213 6.09 -8.70 2.90
CA GLN A 213 5.71 -10.10 3.04
C GLN A 213 4.23 -10.34 2.71
N GLU A 214 3.34 -9.42 3.09
CA GLU A 214 1.92 -9.50 2.75
C GLU A 214 1.68 -9.34 1.23
N LEU A 215 2.34 -8.38 0.58
CA LEU A 215 2.26 -8.20 -0.87
C LEU A 215 2.79 -9.42 -1.63
N GLU A 216 3.85 -10.07 -1.14
CA GLU A 216 4.36 -11.32 -1.72
C GLU A 216 3.35 -12.45 -1.64
N LYS A 217 2.64 -12.61 -0.51
CA LYS A 217 1.57 -13.60 -0.37
C LYS A 217 0.43 -13.34 -1.35
N GLN A 218 0.01 -12.08 -1.49
CA GLN A 218 -1.03 -11.68 -2.44
C GLN A 218 -0.59 -11.97 -3.88
N SER A 219 0.64 -11.60 -4.25
CA SER A 219 1.20 -11.90 -5.58
C SER A 219 1.21 -13.41 -5.86
N LYS A 220 1.60 -14.23 -4.88
CA LYS A 220 1.59 -15.70 -5.00
C LYS A 220 0.17 -16.24 -5.17
N SER A 221 -0.80 -15.70 -4.43
CA SER A 221 -2.22 -16.05 -4.58
C SER A 221 -2.72 -15.75 -6.00
N PHE A 222 -2.45 -14.56 -6.53
CA PHE A 222 -2.81 -14.20 -7.91
C PHE A 222 -2.16 -15.09 -8.95
N LYS A 223 -0.89 -15.47 -8.79
CA LYS A 223 -0.22 -16.42 -9.68
C LYS A 223 -0.92 -17.78 -9.71
N ASN A 224 -1.38 -18.27 -8.56
CA ASN A 224 -2.16 -19.51 -8.49
C ASN A 224 -3.51 -19.38 -9.20
N ILE A 225 -4.21 -18.26 -9.03
CA ILE A 225 -5.47 -17.99 -9.74
C ILE A 225 -5.25 -17.98 -11.26
N ILE A 226 -4.21 -17.29 -11.73
CA ILE A 226 -3.85 -17.23 -13.16
C ILE A 226 -3.50 -18.62 -13.70
N ALA A 227 -2.76 -19.43 -12.93
CA ALA A 227 -2.44 -20.80 -13.30
C ALA A 227 -3.70 -21.67 -13.45
N ASN A 228 -4.62 -21.59 -12.48
CA ASN A 228 -5.89 -22.32 -12.52
C ASN A 228 -6.76 -21.88 -13.71
N LEU A 229 -6.88 -20.57 -13.96
CA LEU A 229 -7.60 -20.06 -15.14
C LEU A 229 -6.96 -20.55 -16.44
N SER A 230 -5.64 -20.57 -16.51
CA SER A 230 -4.90 -21.08 -17.68
C SER A 230 -5.15 -22.57 -17.93
N GLU A 231 -5.31 -23.37 -16.88
CA GLU A 231 -5.66 -24.79 -16.98
C GLU A 231 -7.09 -24.99 -17.50
N VAL A 232 -8.07 -24.25 -16.95
CA VAL A 232 -9.45 -24.24 -17.47
C VAL A 232 -9.50 -23.85 -18.94
N PHE A 233 -8.74 -22.84 -19.36
CA PHE A 233 -8.65 -22.47 -20.78
C PHE A 233 -8.08 -23.58 -21.66
N LYS A 234 -7.11 -24.37 -21.17
CA LYS A 234 -6.59 -25.54 -21.90
C LYS A 234 -7.66 -26.62 -22.05
N GLU A 235 -8.40 -26.93 -20.99
CA GLU A 235 -9.50 -27.92 -21.03
C GLU A 235 -10.59 -27.51 -22.02
N ILE A 236 -11.00 -26.23 -22.01
CA ILE A 236 -11.96 -25.69 -22.99
C ILE A 236 -11.40 -25.81 -24.42
N GLY A 237 -10.10 -25.59 -24.60
CA GLY A 237 -9.42 -25.76 -25.89
C GLY A 237 -9.49 -27.19 -26.42
N VAL A 238 -9.18 -28.18 -25.58
CA VAL A 238 -9.26 -29.61 -25.92
C VAL A 238 -10.70 -30.00 -26.25
N PHE A 239 -11.67 -29.56 -25.45
CA PHE A 239 -13.08 -29.85 -25.69
C PHE A 239 -13.59 -29.30 -27.03
N LYS A 240 -13.11 -28.12 -27.44
CA LYS A 240 -13.41 -27.56 -28.76
C LYS A 240 -12.75 -28.37 -29.89
N GLN A 241 -11.55 -28.91 -29.68
CA GLN A 241 -10.85 -29.74 -30.65
C GLN A 241 -11.52 -31.11 -30.83
N ASP A 242 -11.92 -31.77 -29.74
CA ASP A 242 -12.67 -33.05 -29.78
C ASP A 242 -14.03 -32.87 -30.50
N LYS A 243 -14.71 -31.74 -30.27
CA LYS A 243 -15.94 -31.38 -30.99
C LYS A 243 -15.71 -31.18 -32.50
N LEU A 244 -14.53 -30.70 -32.91
CA LEU A 244 -14.16 -30.55 -34.32
C LEU A 244 -13.85 -31.90 -34.97
N GLU A 245 -13.05 -32.75 -34.32
CA GLU A 245 -12.70 -34.09 -34.82
C GLU A 245 -13.94 -34.99 -34.93
N THR A 246 -14.85 -34.94 -33.95
CA THR A 246 -16.12 -35.68 -34.03
C THR A 246 -17.03 -35.17 -35.13
N ALA A 247 -17.10 -33.85 -35.35
CA ALA A 247 -17.86 -33.29 -36.46
C ALA A 247 -17.29 -33.69 -37.83
N GLU A 248 -15.97 -33.81 -37.95
CA GLU A 248 -15.28 -34.25 -39.15
C GLU A 248 -15.49 -35.76 -39.41
N ALA A 249 -15.35 -36.60 -38.38
CA ALA A 249 -15.62 -38.04 -38.48
C ALA A 249 -17.08 -38.38 -38.85
N VAL A 250 -18.04 -37.60 -38.35
CA VAL A 250 -19.46 -37.73 -38.74
C VAL A 250 -19.64 -37.39 -40.22
N LYS A 251 -18.92 -36.40 -40.72
CA LYS A 251 -18.96 -35.99 -42.13
C LYS A 251 -18.37 -37.07 -43.04
N ASP A 252 -17.29 -37.72 -42.62
CA ASP A 252 -16.69 -38.84 -43.35
C ASP A 252 -17.62 -40.07 -43.36
N GLN A 253 -18.34 -40.36 -42.27
CA GLN A 253 -19.37 -41.41 -42.26
C GLN A 253 -20.56 -41.10 -43.17
N GLU A 254 -20.94 -39.83 -43.32
CA GLU A 254 -22.00 -39.40 -44.24
C GLU A 254 -21.61 -39.71 -45.69
N ILE A 255 -20.35 -39.43 -46.08
CA ILE A 255 -19.82 -39.73 -47.42
C ILE A 255 -19.85 -41.24 -47.72
N VAL A 256 -19.41 -42.09 -46.78
CA VAL A 256 -19.40 -43.56 -46.95
C VAL A 256 -20.82 -44.14 -47.07
N LEU A 257 -21.80 -43.55 -46.40
CA LEU A 257 -23.20 -43.98 -46.46
C LEU A 257 -23.93 -43.55 -47.74
N GLU A 258 -23.50 -42.46 -48.38
CA GLU A 258 -24.00 -42.05 -49.71
C GLU A 258 -23.55 -43.02 -50.82
N GLU A 259 -22.37 -43.64 -50.68
CA GLU A 259 -21.84 -44.59 -51.69
C GLU A 259 -22.51 -45.98 -51.68
N THR A 260 -23.28 -46.34 -50.64
CA THR A 260 -23.75 -47.73 -50.44
C THR A 260 -25.17 -48.06 -50.94
N GLY A 261 -25.88 -47.14 -51.59
CA GLY A 261 -27.04 -47.43 -52.46
C GLY A 261 -28.30 -48.08 -51.84
N ASP A 262 -29.42 -47.36 -51.94
CA ASP A 262 -30.83 -47.78 -51.78
C ASP A 262 -31.33 -48.34 -50.42
N SER A 263 -30.48 -48.54 -49.42
CA SER A 263 -30.91 -48.81 -48.02
C SER A 263 -30.39 -47.80 -46.98
N SER A 264 -29.83 -46.69 -47.45
CA SER A 264 -29.10 -45.70 -46.64
C SER A 264 -29.89 -44.43 -46.32
N ALA A 265 -30.92 -44.07 -47.09
CA ALA A 265 -31.68 -42.82 -46.88
C ALA A 265 -32.36 -42.74 -45.49
N LEU A 266 -32.90 -43.87 -45.00
CA LEU A 266 -33.49 -43.95 -43.65
C LEU A 266 -32.42 -43.80 -42.55
N LYS A 267 -31.24 -44.40 -42.73
CA LYS A 267 -30.14 -44.30 -41.77
C LYS A 267 -29.54 -42.88 -41.74
N ILE A 268 -29.42 -42.23 -42.89
CA ILE A 268 -28.95 -40.83 -42.99
C ILE A 268 -29.96 -39.88 -42.31
N ALA A 269 -31.27 -40.09 -42.53
CA ALA A 269 -32.30 -39.30 -41.84
C ALA A 269 -32.27 -39.48 -40.32
N GLU A 270 -32.07 -40.72 -39.85
CA GLU A 270 -31.96 -41.03 -38.42
C GLU A 270 -30.69 -40.43 -37.80
N LEU A 271 -29.54 -40.49 -38.48
CA LEU A 271 -28.30 -39.83 -38.06
C LEU A 271 -28.46 -38.31 -37.98
N ARG A 272 -29.06 -37.68 -39.00
CA ARG A 272 -29.36 -36.23 -39.00
C ARG A 272 -30.35 -35.84 -37.90
N SER A 273 -31.26 -36.73 -37.51
CA SER A 273 -32.14 -36.53 -36.36
C SER A 273 -31.38 -36.57 -35.04
N LYS A 274 -30.52 -37.59 -34.85
CA LYS A 274 -29.66 -37.74 -33.67
C LYS A 274 -28.67 -36.58 -33.51
N ILE A 275 -28.12 -36.07 -34.62
CA ILE A 275 -27.25 -34.88 -34.63
C ILE A 275 -28.02 -33.63 -34.18
N ARG A 276 -29.26 -33.43 -34.67
CA ARG A 276 -30.11 -32.30 -34.23
C ARG A 276 -30.49 -32.40 -32.76
N GLU A 277 -30.82 -33.59 -32.28
CA GLU A 277 -31.15 -33.82 -30.86
C GLU A 277 -29.94 -33.57 -29.95
N ASN A 278 -28.74 -34.06 -30.33
CA ASN A 278 -27.50 -33.80 -29.60
C ASN A 278 -27.09 -32.32 -29.62
N LEU A 279 -27.27 -31.62 -30.75
CA LEU A 279 -27.04 -30.17 -30.83
C LEU A 279 -28.03 -29.38 -29.96
N ALA A 280 -29.29 -29.80 -29.90
CA ALA A 280 -30.29 -29.18 -29.03
C ALA A 280 -29.95 -29.39 -27.54
N LEU A 281 -29.53 -30.60 -27.14
CA LEU A 281 -29.09 -30.89 -25.77
C LEU A 281 -27.82 -30.12 -25.37
N ALA A 282 -26.87 -29.95 -26.28
CA ALA A 282 -25.68 -29.13 -26.05
C ALA A 282 -26.04 -27.65 -25.85
N CYS A 283 -27.00 -27.12 -26.61
CA CYS A 283 -27.47 -25.73 -26.49
C CYS A 283 -28.18 -25.47 -25.16
N VAL A 284 -28.98 -26.42 -24.66
CA VAL A 284 -29.66 -26.29 -23.36
C VAL A 284 -28.67 -26.32 -22.19
N ASN A 285 -27.60 -27.11 -22.28
CA ASN A 285 -26.59 -27.17 -21.22
C ASN A 285 -25.65 -25.95 -21.19
N GLU A 286 -25.30 -25.34 -22.33
CA GLU A 286 -24.50 -24.10 -22.38
C GLU A 286 -25.28 -22.88 -21.84
N ILE A 287 -26.59 -22.78 -22.12
CA ILE A 287 -27.42 -21.64 -21.69
C ILE A 287 -27.74 -21.68 -20.18
N CYS A 288 -27.88 -22.87 -19.59
CA CYS A 288 -28.15 -23.01 -18.15
C CYS A 288 -26.91 -22.80 -17.27
N HIS A 289 -25.69 -23.09 -17.74
CA HIS A 289 -24.47 -22.93 -16.93
C HIS A 289 -23.95 -21.48 -16.90
N GLU A 290 -24.15 -20.70 -17.97
CA GLU A 290 -23.81 -19.27 -17.99
C GLU A 290 -24.79 -18.42 -17.16
N SER A 291 -26.08 -18.75 -17.18
CA SER A 291 -27.09 -17.98 -16.44
C SER A 291 -26.98 -18.12 -14.90
N SER A 292 -26.43 -19.24 -14.41
CA SER A 292 -26.27 -19.47 -12.96
C SER A 292 -25.01 -18.84 -12.37
N GLN A 293 -23.97 -18.54 -13.17
CA GLN A 293 -22.73 -17.91 -12.67
C GLN A 293 -22.74 -16.38 -12.76
N ILE A 294 -23.63 -15.80 -13.57
CA ILE A 294 -23.73 -14.34 -13.73
C ILE A 294 -24.44 -13.70 -12.53
N ASN A 295 -25.45 -14.36 -11.94
CA ASN A 295 -26.17 -13.83 -10.78
C ASN A 295 -25.31 -13.77 -9.49
N ASP A 296 -24.42 -14.74 -9.28
CA ASP A 296 -23.53 -14.75 -8.10
C ASP A 296 -22.38 -13.72 -8.23
N ARG A 297 -22.09 -13.24 -9.45
CA ARG A 297 -21.00 -12.30 -9.73
C ARG A 297 -21.44 -10.83 -9.70
N GLU A 298 -22.72 -10.54 -9.99
CA GLU A 298 -23.28 -9.18 -9.86
C GLU A 298 -23.57 -8.80 -8.40
N GLU A 299 -23.82 -9.75 -7.51
CA GLU A 299 -24.00 -9.47 -6.06
C GLU A 299 -22.67 -9.08 -5.37
N PHE A 300 -21.52 -9.52 -5.89
CA PHE A 300 -20.20 -9.17 -5.35
C PHE A 300 -19.71 -7.78 -5.82
N LEU A 301 -20.15 -7.31 -6.99
CA LEU A 301 -19.76 -6.00 -7.55
C LEU A 301 -20.70 -4.85 -7.16
N SER A 302 -21.95 -5.15 -6.83
CA SER A 302 -22.93 -4.14 -6.37
C SER A 302 -22.71 -3.66 -4.93
N LYS A 303 -21.84 -4.33 -4.15
CA LYS A 303 -21.44 -3.91 -2.80
C LYS A 303 -20.26 -2.93 -2.73
N VAL A 304 -19.66 -2.58 -3.87
CA VAL A 304 -18.46 -1.70 -3.92
C VAL A 304 -18.76 -0.32 -4.54
N SER A 305 -19.99 -0.04 -4.99
CA SER A 305 -20.28 1.17 -5.79
C SER A 305 -21.54 1.92 -5.40
N ASN A 306 -21.70 2.31 -4.12
CA ASN A 306 -22.71 3.30 -3.73
C ASN A 306 -22.25 4.11 -2.51
N HIS A 307 -21.38 5.09 -2.71
CA HIS A 307 -21.37 6.35 -1.93
C HIS A 307 -20.56 7.39 -2.69
N SER A 308 -21.24 8.24 -3.47
CA SER A 308 -20.84 9.64 -3.73
C SER A 308 -21.97 10.32 -4.51
N SER A 309 -22.79 11.07 -3.77
CA SER A 309 -23.73 12.05 -4.33
C SER A 309 -22.97 13.31 -4.74
N PRO A 310 -23.27 13.94 -5.89
CA PRO A 310 -22.65 15.20 -6.28
C PRO A 310 -23.52 16.37 -5.82
N GLY A 311 -22.94 17.29 -5.04
CA GLY A 311 -23.61 18.53 -4.66
C GLY A 311 -22.77 19.35 -3.69
N ASP A 312 -21.95 20.24 -4.22
CA ASP A 312 -21.99 21.69 -3.96
C ASP A 312 -20.59 22.32 -4.15
N GLU A 313 -20.53 23.28 -5.07
CA GLU A 313 -19.39 24.18 -5.26
C GLU A 313 -19.16 25.01 -3.98
N PRO A 314 -17.89 25.31 -3.67
CA PRO A 314 -17.59 26.57 -3.01
C PRO A 314 -16.64 27.42 -3.85
N GLU A 315 -17.04 28.69 -3.93
CA GLU A 315 -16.31 29.80 -4.51
C GLU A 315 -14.93 30.00 -3.87
N ASP A 316 -14.00 30.41 -4.73
CA ASP A 316 -12.76 31.14 -4.48
C ASP A 316 -12.69 31.86 -3.11
N VAL A 317 -11.90 31.33 -2.16
CA VAL A 317 -11.29 32.12 -1.09
C VAL A 317 -9.86 31.64 -0.81
N ASN A 318 -8.92 32.33 -1.45
CA ASN A 318 -7.77 33.02 -0.88
C ASN A 318 -6.94 32.37 0.27
N GLU A 319 -5.63 32.24 -0.02
CA GLU A 319 -4.46 32.40 0.85
C GLU A 319 -4.28 31.55 2.12
N GLY A 320 -3.35 30.59 2.01
CA GLY A 320 -2.20 30.56 2.92
C GLY A 320 -2.40 29.94 4.29
N LEU A 321 -2.64 28.62 4.36
CA LEU A 321 -2.29 27.83 5.55
C LEU A 321 -1.84 26.44 5.12
N THR A 322 -0.52 26.23 5.05
CA THR A 322 0.08 24.90 4.98
C THR A 322 -0.18 24.20 6.31
N VAL A 323 -1.25 23.42 6.37
CA VAL A 323 -1.46 22.43 7.43
C VAL A 323 -0.44 21.32 7.17
N GLU A 324 0.61 21.27 7.97
CA GLU A 324 1.46 20.09 8.04
C GLU A 324 0.58 18.92 8.48
N GLU A 325 0.31 17.99 7.56
CA GLU A 325 -0.23 16.67 7.88
C GLU A 325 0.79 15.94 8.74
N SER A 326 0.74 16.18 10.06
CA SER A 326 1.49 15.38 11.02
C SER A 326 1.07 13.93 10.82
N PRO A 327 2.01 12.97 10.70
CA PRO A 327 1.66 11.57 10.57
C PRO A 327 0.76 11.19 11.75
N VAL A 328 -0.50 10.90 11.43
CA VAL A 328 -1.53 10.51 12.41
C VAL A 328 -1.01 9.24 13.06
N LYS A 329 -0.34 9.36 14.21
CA LYS A 329 0.14 8.19 14.95
C LYS A 329 -1.11 7.37 15.24
N SER A 330 -1.12 6.15 14.73
CA SER A 330 -2.23 5.22 14.85
C SER A 330 -2.66 5.18 16.32
N LEU A 331 -3.90 5.58 16.61
CA LEU A 331 -4.49 5.55 17.96
C LEU A 331 -4.82 4.10 18.41
N GLN A 332 -4.10 3.13 17.87
CA GLN A 332 -4.31 1.71 18.08
C GLN A 332 -3.43 1.22 19.23
N MET A 333 -4.01 0.40 20.09
CA MET A 333 -3.28 -0.36 21.11
C MET A 333 -3.77 -1.81 21.17
N MET A 334 -2.99 -2.68 21.80
CA MET A 334 -3.37 -4.07 22.06
C MET A 334 -4.06 -4.18 23.42
N ALA A 335 -5.18 -4.89 23.47
CA ALA A 335 -5.84 -5.33 24.70
C ALA A 335 -6.14 -6.84 24.59
N GLY A 336 -5.31 -7.66 25.24
CA GLY A 336 -5.27 -9.10 24.96
C GLY A 336 -4.76 -9.36 23.53
N ASP A 337 -5.50 -10.17 22.77
CA ASP A 337 -5.19 -10.50 21.38
C ASP A 337 -5.86 -9.55 20.36
N TYR A 338 -6.56 -8.52 20.83
CA TYR A 338 -7.35 -7.63 19.98
C TYR A 338 -6.72 -6.24 19.86
N HIS A 339 -6.82 -5.67 18.66
CA HIS A 339 -6.55 -4.26 18.42
C HIS A 339 -7.76 -3.42 18.83
N ILE A 340 -7.53 -2.37 19.62
CA ILE A 340 -8.55 -1.41 20.02
C ILE A 340 -8.07 0.01 19.73
N LEU A 341 -9.01 0.95 19.62
CA LEU A 341 -8.70 2.36 19.40
C LEU A 341 -8.87 3.16 20.69
N VAL A 342 -8.03 4.18 20.86
CA VAL A 342 -8.08 5.11 21.99
C VAL A 342 -8.56 6.47 21.50
N SER A 343 -9.45 7.12 22.25
CA SER A 343 -10.13 8.34 21.80
C SER A 343 -9.21 9.55 21.56
N ASP A 344 -8.04 9.62 22.23
CA ASP A 344 -7.10 10.74 22.11
C ASP A 344 -5.65 10.24 22.29
N GLN A 345 -4.72 10.79 21.49
CA GLN A 345 -3.30 10.48 21.51
C GLN A 345 -2.64 10.74 22.88
N LYS A 346 -3.23 11.61 23.70
CA LYS A 346 -2.76 11.90 25.06
C LYS A 346 -2.60 10.66 25.92
N PHE A 347 -3.38 9.60 25.68
CA PHE A 347 -3.23 8.33 26.39
C PHE A 347 -1.78 7.82 26.40
N PHE A 348 -1.09 7.91 25.25
CA PHE A 348 0.29 7.45 25.09
C PHE A 348 1.32 8.40 25.72
N GLY A 349 0.90 9.60 26.13
CA GLY A 349 1.74 10.60 26.80
C GLY A 349 1.50 10.70 28.31
N ILE A 350 0.60 9.90 28.89
CA ILE A 350 0.35 9.88 30.33
C ILE A 350 1.55 9.27 31.05
N ASP A 351 2.04 9.96 32.08
CA ASP A 351 3.04 9.44 32.99
C ASP A 351 2.35 8.60 34.08
N TRP A 352 2.08 7.34 33.75
CA TRP A 352 1.29 6.42 34.58
C TRP A 352 1.84 6.23 36.00
N GLU A 353 3.14 6.45 36.22
CA GLU A 353 3.77 6.35 37.55
C GLU A 353 3.29 7.44 38.52
N ASN A 354 2.77 8.56 38.00
CA ASN A 354 2.22 9.64 38.83
C ASN A 354 0.70 9.52 39.04
N GLU A 355 0.01 8.76 38.20
CA GLU A 355 -1.46 8.69 38.19
C GLU A 355 -2.03 7.64 39.15
N TYR A 356 -1.23 6.67 39.58
CA TYR A 356 -1.61 5.70 40.60
C TYR A 356 -0.42 5.27 41.46
N ILE A 357 -0.70 4.75 42.65
CA ILE A 357 0.27 4.23 43.61
C ILE A 357 -0.08 2.77 43.91
N TYR A 358 0.91 1.88 43.90
CA TYR A 358 0.71 0.48 44.29
C TYR A 358 0.98 0.30 45.79
N GLU A 359 -0.07 -0.03 46.56
CA GLU A 359 -0.01 -0.27 48.01
C GLU A 359 -0.94 -1.44 48.39
N GLU A 360 -0.50 -2.28 49.33
CA GLU A 360 -1.29 -3.40 49.88
C GLU A 360 -1.91 -4.33 48.82
N ASP A 361 -1.12 -4.70 47.80
CA ASP A 361 -1.55 -5.55 46.67
C ASP A 361 -2.69 -4.97 45.82
N LYS A 362 -2.84 -3.65 45.82
CA LYS A 362 -3.79 -2.92 44.99
C LYS A 362 -3.16 -1.68 44.39
N TYR A 363 -3.73 -1.23 43.28
CA TYR A 363 -3.41 0.04 42.66
C TYR A 363 -4.45 1.07 43.08
N ASN A 364 -4.02 2.14 43.74
CA ASN A 364 -4.84 3.25 44.20
C ASN A 364 -4.65 4.44 43.27
N CYS A 365 -5.72 5.04 42.80
CA CYS A 365 -5.63 6.24 41.97
C CYS A 365 -5.07 7.42 42.78
N SER A 366 -4.15 8.19 42.23
CA SER A 366 -3.59 9.38 42.88
C SER A 366 -4.59 10.54 42.97
N SER A 367 -5.61 10.54 42.10
CA SER A 367 -6.57 11.63 41.92
C SER A 367 -7.92 11.40 42.64
N CYS A 368 -8.23 10.17 43.06
CA CYS A 368 -9.45 9.87 43.82
C CYS A 368 -9.34 8.59 44.67
N GLU A 369 -10.35 8.27 45.47
CA GLU A 369 -10.34 7.13 46.41
C GLU A 369 -10.54 5.74 45.74
N LYS A 370 -10.46 5.67 44.41
CA LYS A 370 -10.65 4.42 43.66
C LYS A 370 -9.41 3.52 43.80
N SER A 371 -9.66 2.26 44.10
CA SER A 371 -8.64 1.21 44.15
C SER A 371 -9.06 0.01 43.29
N GLU A 372 -8.10 -0.61 42.63
CA GLU A 372 -8.29 -1.79 41.78
C GLU A 372 -7.19 -2.82 42.03
N ALA A 373 -7.51 -4.11 41.91
CA ALA A 373 -6.53 -5.18 42.06
C ALA A 373 -5.65 -5.34 40.81
N ASP A 374 -6.16 -4.94 39.65
CA ASP A 374 -5.47 -5.03 38.37
C ASP A 374 -4.98 -3.65 37.93
N ARG A 375 -3.72 -3.61 37.49
CA ARG A 375 -3.11 -2.43 36.88
C ARG A 375 -3.92 -1.94 35.68
N MET A 376 -4.40 -2.85 34.84
CA MET A 376 -5.16 -2.48 33.64
C MET A 376 -6.43 -1.71 34.00
N ARG A 377 -7.13 -2.14 35.05
CA ARG A 377 -8.36 -1.53 35.55
C ARG A 377 -8.12 -0.14 36.13
N ILE A 378 -7.00 0.07 36.84
CA ILE A 378 -6.70 1.41 37.38
C ILE A 378 -6.32 2.39 36.26
N GLU A 379 -5.57 1.94 35.24
CA GLU A 379 -5.21 2.76 34.07
C GLU A 379 -6.47 3.19 33.30
N ASP A 380 -7.40 2.25 33.07
CA ASP A 380 -8.67 2.53 32.40
C ASP A 380 -9.54 3.50 33.21
N HIS A 381 -9.57 3.33 34.54
CA HIS A 381 -10.24 4.26 35.44
C HIS A 381 -9.66 5.67 35.32
N VAL A 382 -8.34 5.81 35.40
CA VAL A 382 -7.66 7.10 35.27
C VAL A 382 -7.97 7.73 33.91
N TRP A 383 -7.81 6.97 32.83
CA TRP A 383 -8.11 7.43 31.48
C TRP A 383 -9.54 7.93 31.33
N ASN A 384 -10.50 7.13 31.77
CA ASN A 384 -11.91 7.43 31.61
C ASN A 384 -12.40 8.56 32.51
N VAL A 385 -12.01 8.55 33.78
CA VAL A 385 -12.56 9.46 34.79
C VAL A 385 -11.79 10.78 34.85
N HIS A 386 -10.47 10.75 34.77
CA HIS A 386 -9.63 11.95 34.94
C HIS A 386 -9.27 12.61 33.61
N PHE A 387 -9.07 11.82 32.55
CA PHE A 387 -8.75 12.33 31.22
C PHE A 387 -9.95 12.39 30.28
N ARG A 388 -11.14 11.94 30.72
CA ARG A 388 -12.38 11.87 29.92
C ARG A 388 -12.21 11.09 28.62
N GLY A 389 -11.28 10.15 28.62
CA GLY A 389 -11.02 9.29 27.48
C GLY A 389 -11.94 8.09 27.44
N TYR A 390 -11.95 7.43 26.29
CA TYR A 390 -12.65 6.16 26.11
C TYR A 390 -11.92 5.33 25.07
N PHE A 391 -12.37 4.09 24.93
CA PHE A 391 -11.87 3.18 23.92
C PHE A 391 -12.96 2.97 22.86
N GLU A 392 -12.55 2.69 21.63
CA GLU A 392 -13.44 2.44 20.49
C GLU A 392 -13.12 1.08 19.87
N CYS A 393 -14.17 0.38 19.42
CA CYS A 393 -14.01 -0.82 18.61
C CYS A 393 -13.64 -0.41 17.17
N PRO A 394 -12.52 -0.91 16.60
CA PRO A 394 -12.11 -0.56 15.23
C PRO A 394 -13.09 -1.06 14.16
N THR A 395 -13.98 -1.99 14.51
CA THR A 395 -14.93 -2.60 13.58
C THR A 395 -16.29 -1.91 13.60
N CYS A 396 -16.60 -1.12 14.64
CA CYS A 396 -17.84 -0.35 14.74
C CYS A 396 -17.73 1.09 14.24
N LEU A 397 -16.63 1.47 13.58
CA LEU A 397 -16.42 2.85 13.12
C LEU A 397 -17.35 3.26 11.98
N ASP A 398 -17.80 2.30 11.17
CA ASP A 398 -18.62 2.55 9.98
C ASP A 398 -20.13 2.60 10.30
N GLU A 399 -20.53 2.26 11.53
CA GLU A 399 -21.92 2.41 11.97
C GLU A 399 -22.13 3.85 12.49
N ASP A 400 -23.33 4.42 12.28
CA ASP A 400 -23.71 5.81 12.64
C ASP A 400 -23.46 6.20 14.12
N SER A 401 -23.04 5.25 14.97
CA SER A 401 -22.65 5.48 16.35
C SER A 401 -21.47 4.56 16.73
N PRO A 402 -20.24 5.08 16.84
CA PRO A 402 -19.09 4.28 17.26
C PRO A 402 -19.34 3.69 18.66
N CYS A 403 -18.99 2.42 18.83
CA CYS A 403 -19.09 1.74 20.13
C CYS A 403 -17.98 2.23 21.06
N SER A 404 -18.27 3.30 21.81
CA SER A 404 -17.38 3.86 22.84
C SER A 404 -17.58 3.19 24.19
N LEU A 405 -16.52 2.61 24.74
CA LEU A 405 -16.55 1.91 26.03
C LEU A 405 -15.46 2.44 26.96
N ALA A 406 -15.75 2.41 28.27
CA ALA A 406 -14.88 3.01 29.29
C ALA A 406 -13.67 2.13 29.66
N TYR A 407 -13.78 0.80 29.49
CA TYR A 407 -12.78 -0.17 29.92
C TYR A 407 -12.37 -1.07 28.75
N ARG A 408 -11.10 -1.49 28.74
CA ARG A 408 -10.54 -2.41 27.74
C ARG A 408 -11.23 -3.76 27.75
N ASP A 409 -11.50 -4.32 28.93
CA ASP A 409 -12.23 -5.58 29.08
C ASP A 409 -13.64 -5.53 28.48
N ASP A 410 -14.30 -4.37 28.52
CA ASP A 410 -15.62 -4.18 27.94
C ASP A 410 -15.54 -4.22 26.41
N ILE A 411 -14.48 -3.64 25.82
CA ILE A 411 -14.23 -3.74 24.38
C ILE A 411 -13.91 -5.16 23.97
N ILE A 412 -13.04 -5.86 24.70
CA ILE A 412 -12.69 -7.25 24.41
C ILE A 412 -13.97 -8.10 24.37
N ARG A 413 -14.79 -8.01 25.42
CA ARG A 413 -16.08 -8.72 25.49
C ARG A 413 -17.05 -8.31 24.37
N HIS A 414 -17.05 -7.03 23.99
CA HIS A 414 -17.83 -6.55 22.86
C HIS A 414 -17.35 -7.19 21.54
N ILE A 415 -16.05 -7.19 21.25
CA ILE A 415 -15.46 -7.84 20.06
C ILE A 415 -15.80 -9.33 20.05
N GLU A 416 -15.67 -10.02 21.18
CA GLU A 416 -15.99 -11.44 21.27
C GLU A 416 -17.48 -11.75 21.03
N THR A 417 -18.36 -10.83 21.42
CA THR A 417 -19.82 -11.01 21.32
C THR A 417 -20.35 -10.62 19.94
N PHE A 418 -19.89 -9.50 19.39
CA PHE A 418 -20.45 -8.88 18.19
C PHE A 418 -19.57 -9.06 16.94
N HIS A 419 -18.29 -9.36 17.11
CA HIS A 419 -17.33 -9.61 16.03
C HIS A 419 -16.60 -10.96 16.19
N PRO A 420 -17.33 -12.08 16.37
CA PRO A 420 -16.70 -13.40 16.63
C PRO A 420 -15.85 -13.92 15.47
N TYR A 421 -15.96 -13.33 14.27
CA TYR A 421 -15.13 -13.65 13.11
C TYR A 421 -13.71 -13.05 13.17
N LEU A 422 -13.43 -12.20 14.17
CA LEU A 422 -12.10 -11.63 14.44
C LEU A 422 -11.29 -12.46 15.45
N ILE A 423 -11.92 -13.48 16.07
CA ILE A 423 -11.28 -14.49 16.92
C ILE A 423 -10.80 -15.65 16.05
#